data_AF-A0A522P9S0-F1
#
_entry.id   AF-A0A522P9S0-F1
#
_cell.length_a   1.000
_cell.length_b   1.000
_cell.length_c   1.000
_cell.angle_alpha   90.00
_cell.angle_beta   90.00
_cell.angle_gamma   90.00
#
_symmetry.space_group_name_H-M   'P 1'
#
loop_
_entity.id
_entity.type
_entity.pdbx_description
1 polymer ?
#
loop_
_entity_poly.entity_id
_entity_poly.type
_entity_poly.pdbx_seq_one_letter_code
_entity_poly.pdbx_strand_id
1 'polypeptide(L)'
;MSADPATHPIATPLAEEGYRPGGCNIGPAEIAQRRRAAVVGTAVTIVVYLVVVALSSGAAAALPRAARFVVAVPAAGTIVAWLQVWFRFCVAFGSRGVANFGPVGTVTRVEDAEARRADRARVLRMAGAAVIGGVVLGLLAVFIP
;
A
#
# COMPACT_ATOMS: atom_id res chain seq x y z
N MET A 1 37.20 -30.38 34.48
CA MET A 1 37.41 -31.04 33.18
C MET A 1 36.09 -31.02 32.43
N SER A 2 36.14 -30.36 31.26
CA SER A 2 35.29 -30.31 30.06
C SER A 2 34.13 -31.33 29.94
N ALA A 3 32.99 -31.06 29.29
CA ALA A 3 32.54 -29.97 28.39
C ALA A 3 30.99 -29.96 28.32
N ASP A 4 30.39 -28.86 27.84
CA ASP A 4 29.41 -28.97 26.74
C ASP A 4 29.44 -27.71 25.84
N PRO A 5 29.43 -27.86 24.48
CA PRO A 5 29.57 -26.78 23.51
C PRO A 5 28.25 -26.51 22.78
N ALA A 6 27.61 -25.35 23.01
CA ALA A 6 26.79 -24.63 22.03
C ALA A 6 25.99 -23.52 22.70
N THR A 7 26.42 -22.26 22.56
CA THR A 7 25.48 -21.17 22.29
C THR A 7 26.20 -20.04 21.54
N HIS A 8 26.35 -20.21 20.23
CA HIS A 8 26.27 -19.08 19.29
C HIS A 8 25.04 -19.36 18.40
N PRO A 9 24.26 -18.37 17.91
CA PRO A 9 24.52 -16.92 17.85
C PRO A 9 23.31 -16.03 18.21
N ILE A 10 23.51 -14.79 18.67
CA ILE A 10 22.52 -13.73 18.38
C ILE A 10 22.90 -13.16 17.02
N ALA A 11 22.37 -13.81 15.98
CA ALA A 11 22.44 -13.30 14.63
C ALA A 11 21.42 -12.17 14.45
N THR A 12 21.94 -11.04 14.00
CA THR A 12 21.33 -10.09 13.03
C THR A 12 20.76 -8.78 13.60
N PRO A 13 21.37 -7.62 13.25
CA PRO A 13 20.90 -6.28 13.61
C PRO A 13 19.72 -5.80 12.74
N LEU A 14 18.70 -6.64 12.53
CA LEU A 14 17.45 -6.28 11.85
C LEU A 14 16.23 -6.21 12.80
N ALA A 15 16.41 -6.57 14.08
CA ALA A 15 15.37 -6.43 15.10
C ALA A 15 15.13 -4.96 15.54
N GLU A 16 15.94 -4.00 15.09
CA GLU A 16 15.87 -2.58 15.50
C GLU A 16 14.97 -1.67 14.66
N GLU A 17 14.33 -2.15 13.59
CA GLU A 17 13.34 -1.33 12.84
C GLU A 17 11.89 -1.64 13.27
N GLY A 18 11.64 -1.64 14.57
CA GLY A 18 10.34 -1.95 15.19
C GLY A 18 9.22 -0.94 14.89
N TYR A 19 8.12 -1.09 15.61
CA TYR A 19 6.96 -0.21 15.50
C TYR A 19 7.33 1.26 15.75
N ARG A 20 6.91 2.16 14.85
CA ARG A 20 7.05 3.60 14.95
C ARG A 20 5.71 4.27 14.68
N PRO A 21 5.11 4.96 15.66
CA PRO A 21 3.82 5.64 15.50
C PRO A 21 3.77 6.54 14.26
N GLY A 22 2.79 6.32 13.39
CA GLY A 22 2.61 7.03 12.13
C GLY A 22 3.75 6.88 11.11
N GLY A 23 4.76 6.05 11.42
CA GLY A 23 5.97 5.86 10.65
C GLY A 23 6.08 4.48 10.03
N CYS A 24 6.08 3.43 10.86
CA CYS A 24 6.26 2.03 10.46
C CYS A 24 5.39 1.11 11.33
N ASN A 25 4.60 0.22 10.72
CA ASN A 25 3.78 -0.76 11.45
C ASN A 25 3.78 -2.16 10.83
N ILE A 26 4.66 -2.41 9.85
CA ILE A 26 4.80 -3.71 9.20
C ILE A 26 6.25 -4.13 9.01
N GLY A 27 6.50 -5.42 9.21
CA GLY A 27 7.77 -6.07 8.94
C GLY A 27 7.92 -6.60 7.50
N PRO A 28 9.07 -7.23 7.18
CA PRO A 28 9.42 -7.64 5.83
C PRO A 28 8.42 -8.56 5.13
N ALA A 29 7.82 -9.51 5.85
CA ALA A 29 6.85 -10.45 5.28
C ALA A 29 5.59 -9.73 4.76
N GLU A 30 5.08 -8.77 5.54
CA GLU A 30 3.93 -7.96 5.17
C GLU A 30 4.30 -6.98 4.04
N ILE A 31 5.50 -6.37 4.08
CA ILE A 31 5.99 -5.51 2.99
C ILE A 31 6.07 -6.29 1.67
N ALA A 32 6.57 -7.52 1.69
CA ALA A 32 6.67 -8.37 0.50
C ALA A 32 5.30 -8.66 -0.12
N GLN A 33 4.29 -8.99 0.71
CA GLN A 33 2.93 -9.19 0.24
C GLN A 33 2.34 -7.89 -0.36
N ARG A 34 2.60 -6.74 0.26
CA ARG A 34 2.08 -5.43 -0.20
C ARG A 34 2.74 -5.02 -1.51
N ARG A 35 4.03 -5.34 -1.70
CA ARG A 35 4.74 -5.16 -2.96
C ARG A 35 4.14 -6.01 -4.08
N ARG A 36 3.80 -7.28 -3.81
CA ARG A 36 3.09 -8.12 -4.81
C ARG A 36 1.75 -7.49 -5.20
N ALA A 37 0.96 -7.04 -4.22
CA ALA A 37 -0.30 -6.36 -4.48
C ALA A 37 -0.12 -5.05 -5.27
N ALA A 38 0.93 -4.27 -4.97
CA ALA A 38 1.25 -3.04 -5.69
C ALA A 38 1.62 -3.30 -7.16
N VAL A 39 2.42 -4.34 -7.43
CA VAL A 39 2.79 -4.76 -8.79
C VAL A 39 1.56 -5.25 -9.56
N VAL A 40 0.75 -6.12 -8.97
CA VAL A 40 -0.50 -6.62 -9.60
C VAL A 40 -1.46 -5.45 -9.86
N GLY A 41 -1.65 -4.57 -8.88
CA GLY A 41 -2.48 -3.37 -9.03
C GLY A 41 -1.99 -2.46 -10.16
N THR A 42 -0.67 -2.29 -10.29
CA THR A 42 -0.06 -1.53 -11.39
C THR A 42 -0.40 -2.16 -12.74
N ALA A 43 -0.23 -3.48 -12.88
CA ALA A 43 -0.60 -4.19 -14.11
C ALA A 43 -2.09 -4.05 -14.44
N VAL A 44 -2.98 -4.22 -13.46
CA VAL A 44 -4.43 -4.02 -13.62
C VAL A 44 -4.75 -2.59 -14.05
N THR A 45 -4.12 -1.59 -13.43
CA THR A 45 -4.33 -0.17 -13.78
C THR A 45 -3.92 0.10 -15.23
N ILE A 46 -2.79 -0.44 -15.67
CA ILE A 46 -2.33 -0.33 -17.07
C ILE A 46 -3.35 -0.98 -18.02
N VAL A 47 -3.81 -2.20 -17.73
CA VAL A 47 -4.81 -2.89 -18.57
C VAL A 47 -6.11 -2.07 -18.66
N VAL A 48 -6.62 -1.57 -17.54
CA VAL A 48 -7.83 -0.72 -17.52
C VAL A 48 -7.62 0.55 -18.36
N TYR A 49 -6.46 1.21 -18.21
CA TYR A 49 -6.13 2.39 -19.01
C TYR A 49 -6.09 2.09 -20.52
N LEU A 50 -5.44 1.00 -20.93
CA LEU A 50 -5.36 0.59 -22.33
C LEU A 50 -6.75 0.26 -22.92
N VAL A 51 -7.62 -0.40 -22.14
CA VAL A 51 -9.01 -0.64 -22.53
C VAL A 51 -9.75 0.68 -22.72
N VAL A 52 -9.60 1.63 -21.80
CA VAL A 52 -10.21 2.97 -21.93
C VAL A 52 -9.71 3.69 -23.19
N VAL A 53 -8.43 3.64 -23.51
CA VAL A 53 -7.86 4.22 -24.75
C VAL A 53 -8.46 3.56 -26.00
N ALA A 54 -8.50 2.22 -26.04
CA ALA A 54 -9.02 1.47 -27.17
C ALA A 54 -10.51 1.77 -27.43
N LEU A 55 -11.31 1.89 -26.36
CA LEU A 55 -12.74 2.22 -26.46
C LEU A 55 -13.02 3.70 -26.68
N SER A 56 -12.04 4.60 -26.45
CA SER A 56 -12.21 6.04 -26.67
C SER A 56 -11.90 6.47 -28.10
N SER A 57 -11.10 5.70 -28.83
CA SER A 57 -10.59 6.03 -30.18
C SER A 57 -11.43 5.46 -31.35
N GLY A 58 -12.48 4.67 -31.08
CA GLY A 58 -13.34 4.06 -32.10
C GLY A 58 -14.53 4.92 -32.53
N ALA A 59 -14.62 5.23 -33.82
CA ALA A 59 -15.54 6.23 -34.40
C ALA A 59 -17.06 5.88 -34.42
N ALA A 60 -17.50 4.73 -33.91
CA ALA A 60 -18.92 4.35 -33.92
C ALA A 60 -19.62 4.49 -32.55
N ALA A 61 -18.88 4.34 -31.45
CA ALA A 61 -19.39 4.46 -30.08
C ALA A 61 -18.24 4.69 -29.10
N ALA A 62 -17.65 5.89 -29.13
CA ALA A 62 -16.58 6.24 -28.21
C ALA A 62 -17.06 6.21 -26.75
N LEU A 63 -16.22 5.69 -25.85
CA LEU A 63 -16.51 5.64 -24.42
C LEU A 63 -16.82 7.07 -23.90
N PRO A 64 -17.96 7.30 -23.22
CA PRO A 64 -18.31 8.61 -22.69
C PRO A 64 -17.20 9.16 -21.80
N ARG A 65 -16.89 10.46 -21.93
CA ARG A 65 -15.81 11.12 -21.18
C ARG A 65 -15.88 10.84 -19.68
N ALA A 66 -17.06 10.91 -19.09
CA ALA A 66 -17.27 10.61 -17.67
C ALA A 66 -16.92 9.15 -17.30
N ALA A 67 -17.19 8.18 -18.17
CA ALA A 67 -16.89 6.77 -17.92
C ALA A 67 -15.39 6.47 -17.93
N ARG A 68 -14.58 7.28 -18.65
CA ARG A 68 -13.10 7.16 -18.67
C ARG A 68 -12.48 7.43 -17.30
N PHE A 69 -13.17 8.15 -16.42
CA PHE A 69 -12.75 8.39 -15.05
C PHE A 69 -12.64 7.10 -14.22
N VAL A 70 -13.16 5.96 -14.70
CA VAL A 70 -12.99 4.63 -14.07
C VAL A 70 -11.53 4.28 -13.78
N VAL A 71 -10.57 4.82 -14.55
CA VAL A 71 -9.12 4.66 -14.31
C VAL A 71 -8.71 5.15 -12.91
N ALA A 72 -9.42 6.12 -12.34
CA ALA A 72 -9.11 6.68 -11.03
C ALA A 72 -9.09 5.64 -9.90
N VAL A 73 -9.98 4.63 -9.97
CA VAL A 73 -10.14 3.63 -8.91
C VAL A 73 -8.94 2.68 -8.80
N PRO A 74 -8.56 1.93 -9.85
CA PRO A 74 -7.37 1.07 -9.77
C PRO A 74 -6.09 1.88 -9.59
N ALA A 75 -6.03 3.12 -10.12
CA ALA A 75 -4.92 4.03 -9.87
C ALA A 75 -4.77 4.40 -8.39
N ALA A 76 -5.84 4.84 -7.73
CA ALA A 76 -5.82 5.16 -6.30
C ALA A 76 -5.42 3.94 -5.45
N GLY A 77 -5.98 2.77 -5.74
CA GLY A 77 -5.63 1.53 -5.05
C GLY A 77 -4.15 1.18 -5.20
N THR A 78 -3.61 1.33 -6.41
CA THR A 78 -2.19 1.10 -6.71
C THR A 78 -1.28 2.10 -6.00
N ILE A 79 -1.66 3.38 -5.98
CA ILE A 79 -0.91 4.42 -5.26
C ILE A 79 -0.85 4.09 -3.77
N VAL A 80 -1.99 3.79 -3.13
CA VAL A 80 -1.99 3.39 -1.71
C VAL A 80 -1.14 2.15 -1.48
N ALA A 81 -1.16 1.15 -2.37
CA ALA A 81 -0.33 -0.05 -2.24
C ALA A 81 1.17 0.27 -2.27
N TRP A 82 1.62 1.14 -3.19
CA TRP A 82 3.01 1.59 -3.24
C TRP A 82 3.40 2.46 -2.05
N LEU A 83 2.53 3.34 -1.57
CA LEU A 83 2.77 4.13 -0.37
C LEU A 83 2.96 3.23 0.87
N GLN A 84 2.17 2.15 0.98
CA GLN A 84 2.34 1.20 2.08
C GLN A 84 3.70 0.49 2.05
N VAL A 85 4.22 0.19 0.85
CA VAL A 85 5.57 -0.39 0.66
C VAL A 85 6.66 0.62 1.00
N TRP A 86 6.57 1.84 0.46
CA TRP A 86 7.55 2.90 0.68
C TRP A 86 7.68 3.22 2.17
N PHE A 87 6.56 3.47 2.82
CA PHE A 87 6.54 3.90 4.20
C PHE A 87 6.61 2.74 5.19
N ARG A 88 6.57 1.48 4.72
CA ARG A 88 6.50 0.30 5.59
C ARG A 88 5.35 0.43 6.59
N PHE A 89 4.22 0.93 6.07
CA PHE A 89 3.06 1.27 6.87
C PHE A 89 1.82 0.73 6.20
N CYS A 90 1.17 -0.25 6.81
CA CYS A 90 -0.11 -0.77 6.40
C CYS A 90 -1.25 0.14 6.89
N VAL A 91 -2.05 0.65 5.95
CA VAL A 91 -3.19 1.54 6.24
C VAL A 91 -4.25 0.84 7.09
N ALA A 92 -4.54 -0.43 6.78
CA ALA A 92 -5.55 -1.19 7.50
C ALA A 92 -5.12 -1.57 8.93
N PHE A 93 -3.81 -1.70 9.16
CA PHE A 93 -3.26 -1.91 10.50
C PHE A 93 -3.30 -0.63 11.32
N GLY A 94 -2.90 0.50 10.73
CA GLY A 94 -2.99 1.81 11.37
C GLY A 94 -4.43 2.20 11.72
N SER A 95 -5.41 1.85 10.90
CA SER A 95 -6.83 2.12 11.20
C SER A 95 -7.36 1.27 12.37
N ARG A 96 -6.88 0.03 12.49
CA ARG A 96 -7.30 -0.91 13.55
C ARG A 96 -6.50 -0.78 14.84
N GLY A 97 -5.38 -0.04 14.83
CA GLY A 97 -4.48 0.08 15.99
C GLY A 97 -3.72 -1.22 16.24
N VAL A 98 -3.23 -1.84 15.17
CA VAL A 98 -2.40 -3.05 15.23
C VAL A 98 -1.13 -2.85 14.41
N ALA A 99 -0.16 -3.74 14.58
CA ALA A 99 1.04 -3.84 13.77
C ALA A 99 1.35 -5.32 13.51
N ASN A 100 2.19 -5.62 12.52
CA ASN A 100 2.69 -6.98 12.32
C ASN A 100 4.14 -6.98 11.84
N PHE A 101 5.04 -7.49 12.68
CA PHE A 101 6.45 -7.70 12.35
C PHE A 101 6.82 -9.19 12.24
N GLY A 102 5.86 -10.09 12.46
CA GLY A 102 6.01 -11.53 12.32
C GLY A 102 5.49 -12.05 10.97
N PRO A 103 5.12 -13.35 10.91
CA PRO A 103 4.50 -13.93 9.72
C PRO A 103 3.19 -13.24 9.33
N VAL A 104 2.89 -13.24 8.04
CA VAL A 104 1.60 -12.77 7.51
C VAL A 104 0.45 -13.48 8.24
N GLY A 105 -0.56 -12.71 8.64
CA GLY A 105 -1.74 -13.22 9.35
C GLY A 105 -1.64 -13.16 10.87
N THR A 106 -0.47 -12.85 11.42
CA THR A 106 -0.32 -12.49 12.84
C THR A 106 -0.50 -10.99 13.03
N VAL A 107 -0.88 -10.55 14.23
CA VAL A 107 -0.97 -9.11 14.57
C VAL A 107 -0.66 -8.91 16.05
N THR A 108 -0.09 -7.75 16.37
CA THR A 108 0.10 -7.26 17.74
C THR A 108 -0.71 -5.97 17.92
N ARG A 109 -1.40 -5.84 19.05
CA ARG A 109 -2.17 -4.63 19.38
C ARG A 109 -1.23 -3.49 19.78
N VAL A 110 -1.55 -2.29 19.32
CA VAL A 110 -0.92 -1.06 19.80
C VAL A 110 -1.76 -0.53 20.96
N GLU A 111 -1.26 -0.68 22.18
CA GLU A 111 -2.00 -0.29 23.40
C GLU A 111 -2.05 1.23 23.58
N ASP A 112 -0.95 1.93 23.26
CA ASP A 112 -0.85 3.37 23.46
C ASP A 112 -1.85 4.15 22.57
N ALA A 113 -2.62 5.04 23.20
CA ALA A 113 -3.66 5.80 22.54
C ALA A 113 -3.09 6.89 21.62
N GLU A 114 -1.99 7.53 22.01
CA GLU A 114 -1.34 8.55 21.20
C GLU A 114 -0.69 7.94 19.95
N ALA A 115 -0.06 6.77 20.09
CA ALA A 115 0.43 5.99 18.97
C ALA A 115 -0.68 5.66 17.95
N ARG A 116 -1.85 5.22 18.42
CA ARG A 116 -3.01 4.96 17.55
C ARG A 116 -3.55 6.24 16.90
N ARG A 117 -3.50 7.40 17.57
CA ARG A 117 -3.86 8.69 16.97
C ARG A 117 -2.89 9.06 15.85
N ALA A 118 -1.59 8.90 16.07
CA ALA A 118 -0.57 9.14 15.06
C ALA A 118 -0.73 8.22 13.83
N ASP A 119 -1.04 6.94 14.05
CA ASP A 119 -1.33 5.98 13.00
C ASP A 119 -2.56 6.37 12.18
N ARG A 120 -3.65 6.79 12.82
CA ARG A 120 -4.85 7.28 12.13
C ARG A 120 -4.57 8.54 11.32
N ALA A 121 -3.77 9.47 11.85
CA ALA A 121 -3.36 10.65 11.09
C ALA A 121 -2.53 10.26 9.85
N ARG A 122 -1.65 9.25 9.97
CA ARG A 122 -0.90 8.71 8.84
C ARG A 122 -1.81 8.07 7.79
N VAL A 123 -2.79 7.28 8.23
CA VAL A 123 -3.82 6.68 7.36
C VAL A 123 -4.52 7.76 6.53
N LEU A 124 -4.99 8.84 7.15
CA LEU A 124 -5.68 9.92 6.46
C LEU A 124 -4.79 10.60 5.40
N ARG A 125 -3.52 10.85 5.73
CA ARG A 125 -2.56 11.42 4.77
C ARG A 125 -2.33 10.52 3.57
N MET A 126 -2.14 9.22 3.78
CA MET A 126 -1.91 8.26 2.70
C MET A 126 -3.16 8.06 1.84
N ALA A 127 -4.34 7.98 2.47
CA ALA A 127 -5.62 7.89 1.78
C ALA A 127 -5.87 9.15 0.93
N GLY A 128 -5.64 10.34 1.49
CA GLY A 128 -5.75 11.60 0.77
C GLY A 128 -4.81 11.67 -0.44
N ALA A 129 -3.53 11.30 -0.27
CA ALA A 129 -2.56 11.26 -1.38
C ALA A 129 -2.98 10.30 -2.50
N ALA A 130 -3.50 9.12 -2.16
CA ALA A 130 -3.99 8.16 -3.15
C ALA A 130 -5.26 8.62 -3.85
N VAL A 131 -6.21 9.24 -3.14
CA VAL A 131 -7.40 9.84 -3.75
C VAL A 131 -6.99 10.94 -4.73
N ILE A 132 -6.12 11.86 -4.31
CA ILE A 132 -5.64 12.95 -5.19
C ILE A 132 -4.97 12.38 -6.44
N GLY A 133 -4.03 11.45 -6.29
CA GLY A 133 -3.34 10.86 -7.44
C GLY A 133 -4.28 10.06 -8.35
N GLY A 134 -5.25 9.34 -7.78
CA GLY A 134 -6.30 8.67 -8.53
C GLY A 134 -7.17 9.64 -9.33
N VAL A 135 -7.61 10.74 -8.70
CA VAL A 135 -8.39 11.80 -9.38
C VAL A 135 -7.59 12.41 -10.52
N VAL A 136 -6.31 12.75 -10.31
CA VAL A 136 -5.43 13.29 -11.36
C VAL A 136 -5.35 12.33 -12.55
N LEU A 137 -5.06 11.05 -12.31
CA LEU A 137 -4.97 10.05 -13.37
C LEU A 137 -6.32 9.80 -14.07
N GLY A 138 -7.42 9.82 -13.32
CA GLY A 138 -8.77 9.74 -13.87
C GLY A 138 -9.10 10.92 -14.77
N LEU A 139 -8.76 12.15 -14.36
CA LEU A 139 -8.94 13.35 -15.18
C LEU A 139 -8.10 13.29 -16.45
N LEU A 140 -6.85 12.82 -16.39
CA LEU A 140 -6.04 12.61 -17.59
C LEU A 140 -6.73 11.65 -18.57
N ALA A 141 -7.35 10.57 -18.08
CA ALA A 141 -8.09 9.63 -18.91
C ALA A 141 -9.35 10.24 -19.54
N VAL A 142 -10.03 11.17 -18.86
CA VAL A 142 -11.19 11.91 -19.40
C VAL A 142 -10.83 12.67 -20.69
N PHE A 143 -9.61 13.19 -20.77
CA PHE A 143 -9.12 14.00 -21.89
C PHE A 143 -8.38 13.21 -22.98
N ILE A 144 -8.42 11.87 -22.95
CA ILE A 144 -7.92 11.06 -24.08
C ILE A 144 -8.67 11.48 -25.37
N PRO A 145 -7.98 11.79 -26.47
CA PRO A 145 -8.63 12.19 -27.73
C PRO A 145 -9.54 11.09 -28.30
#